data_AF-A0A813KUA8-F1
#
_entry.id   AF-A0A813KUA8-F1
#
_cell.length_a   1.000
_cell.length_b   1.000
_cell.length_c   1.000
_cell.angle_alpha   90.00
_cell.angle_beta   90.00
_cell.angle_gamma   90.00
#
_symmetry.space_group_name_H-M   'P 1'
#
loop_
_entity.id
_entity.type
_entity.pdbx_description
1 polymer ?
#
loop_
_entity_poly.entity_id
_entity_poly.type
_entity_poly.pdbx_seq_one_letter_code
_entity_poly.pdbx_strand_id
1 'polypeptide(L)'
;MLCYDRFPGDGRSTACPKNAPEKQGGAACQLVAQAFLYISKTADFAIQNGGGCRTDIVAGSLSYNGAIEMLPFANLIVTLKMTGAQVKQVLDEALDYGLSPGGSSGAYPYSSGLRFDVNCNMSKGSRFSNLEVNSRLSGTWTAIDPVKNYTLGTNSYTAAGKDGYVSFASVQASLVNLQIDYAEGLVTYAKAVGTCWDSDYSSFV
;
A
#
# COMPACT_ATOMS: atom_id res chain seq x y z
N MET A 1 16.43 8.60 2.64
CA MET A 1 16.05 8.26 1.26
C MET A 1 15.23 6.99 1.35
N LEU A 2 14.16 6.88 0.57
CA LEU A 2 13.31 5.69 0.52
C LEU A 2 13.28 5.12 -0.88
N CYS A 3 13.47 3.82 -0.99
CA CYS A 3 13.62 3.16 -2.27
C CYS A 3 12.25 2.81 -2.87
N TYR A 4 12.11 3.01 -4.18
CA TYR A 4 10.96 2.57 -4.94
C TYR A 4 11.27 1.28 -5.68
N ASP A 5 10.45 0.28 -5.39
CA ASP A 5 10.32 -0.95 -6.17
C ASP A 5 8.83 -1.22 -6.37
N ARG A 6 8.44 -1.84 -7.49
CA ARG A 6 7.03 -2.24 -7.66
C ARG A 6 6.75 -3.50 -6.90
N PHE A 7 7.68 -4.44 -7.00
CA PHE A 7 7.68 -5.68 -6.27
C PHE A 7 8.88 -5.65 -5.34
N PRO A 8 8.74 -6.03 -4.06
CA PRO A 8 9.87 -6.05 -3.18
C PRO A 8 11.03 -6.90 -3.76
N GLY A 9 12.19 -6.27 -3.98
CA GLY A 9 13.43 -6.85 -4.47
C GLY A 9 13.59 -6.75 -5.98
N ASP A 10 12.70 -6.03 -6.69
CA ASP A 10 12.78 -5.89 -8.15
C ASP A 10 13.91 -4.97 -8.63
N GLY A 11 14.51 -4.20 -7.73
CA GLY A 11 15.73 -3.42 -8.01
C GLY A 11 15.51 -2.31 -9.03
N ARG A 12 14.32 -1.71 -9.05
CA ARG A 12 13.98 -0.54 -9.88
C ARG A 12 14.60 0.73 -9.35
N SER A 13 14.83 0.81 -8.04
CA SER A 13 15.52 1.95 -7.45
C SER A 13 16.91 2.12 -8.09
N THR A 14 17.19 3.31 -8.60
CA THR A 14 18.51 3.68 -9.14
C THR A 14 19.38 4.36 -8.09
N ALA A 15 18.77 4.85 -7.00
CA ALA A 15 19.46 5.55 -5.93
C ALA A 15 19.84 4.64 -4.76
N CYS A 16 19.14 3.52 -4.55
CA CYS A 16 19.42 2.61 -3.46
C CYS A 16 20.33 1.43 -3.86
N PRO A 17 21.25 1.00 -2.98
CA PRO A 17 21.91 -0.28 -3.14
C PRO A 17 20.88 -1.41 -3.19
N LYS A 18 21.06 -2.38 -4.10
CA LYS A 18 20.20 -3.58 -4.20
C LYS A 18 20.06 -4.38 -2.90
N ASN A 19 20.92 -4.12 -1.92
CA ASN A 19 21.01 -4.79 -0.63
C ASN A 19 20.76 -3.82 0.56
N ALA A 20 20.10 -2.67 0.34
CA ALA A 20 19.80 -1.70 1.38
C ALA A 20 18.97 -2.33 2.53
N PRO A 21 19.08 -1.82 3.78
CA PRO A 21 18.41 -2.42 4.94
C PRO A 21 16.87 -2.36 4.90
N GLU A 22 16.28 -1.64 3.95
CA GLU A 22 14.94 -1.92 3.43
C GLU A 22 14.98 -3.28 2.71
N LYS A 23 15.07 -4.40 3.45
CA LYS A 23 15.58 -5.69 2.97
C LYS A 23 14.90 -6.30 1.73
N GLN A 24 13.85 -5.68 1.21
CA GLN A 24 13.23 -6.04 -0.04
C GLN A 24 12.81 -4.79 -0.86
N GLY A 25 13.26 -3.57 -0.62
CA GLY A 25 12.83 -2.38 -1.40
C GLY A 25 11.34 -2.02 -1.26
N GLY A 26 10.94 -0.88 -1.82
CA GLY A 26 9.53 -0.43 -1.82
C GLY A 26 9.09 0.48 -0.66
N ALA A 27 10.00 0.93 0.20
CA ALA A 27 9.67 1.84 1.30
C ALA A 27 9.00 3.15 0.82
N ALA A 28 9.31 3.60 -0.39
CA ALA A 28 8.67 4.77 -0.98
C ALA A 28 7.15 4.57 -1.15
N CYS A 29 6.71 3.40 -1.63
CA CYS A 29 5.28 3.07 -1.72
C CYS A 29 4.66 2.75 -0.35
N GLN A 30 5.43 2.14 0.53
CA GLN A 30 5.02 1.90 1.90
C GLN A 30 4.67 3.20 2.63
N LEU A 31 5.45 4.27 2.40
CA LEU A 31 5.15 5.61 2.92
C LEU A 31 3.81 6.14 2.41
N VAL A 32 3.47 5.88 1.15
CA VAL A 32 2.17 6.28 0.57
C VAL A 32 1.02 5.54 1.26
N ALA A 33 1.17 4.24 1.56
CA ALA A 33 0.18 3.51 2.35
C ALA A 33 0.03 4.10 3.77
N GLN A 34 1.13 4.54 4.40
CA GLN A 34 1.07 5.26 5.68
C GLN A 34 0.31 6.59 5.55
N ALA A 35 0.55 7.35 4.49
CA ALA A 35 -0.19 8.58 4.21
C ALA A 35 -1.69 8.30 4.04
N PHE A 36 -2.07 7.23 3.33
CA PHE A 36 -3.48 6.86 3.15
C PHE A 36 -4.16 6.54 4.48
N LEU A 37 -3.49 5.79 5.35
CA LEU A 37 -3.99 5.52 6.69
C LEU A 37 -4.10 6.81 7.49
N TYR A 38 -3.09 7.68 7.44
CA TYR A 38 -3.13 8.97 8.14
C TYR A 38 -4.31 9.84 7.70
N ILE A 39 -4.55 9.97 6.38
CA ILE A 39 -5.63 10.79 5.81
C ILE A 39 -7.00 10.17 6.09
N SER A 40 -7.15 8.87 5.89
CA SER A 40 -8.41 8.15 6.02
C SER A 40 -8.74 7.88 7.49
N LYS A 41 -9.19 8.89 8.24
CA LYS A 41 -9.35 8.82 9.71
C LYS A 41 -10.25 7.68 10.21
N THR A 42 -11.16 7.19 9.38
CA THR A 42 -12.08 6.09 9.68
C THR A 42 -11.56 4.71 9.27
N ALA A 43 -10.46 4.64 8.52
CA ALA A 43 -9.89 3.38 8.05
C ALA A 43 -9.08 2.70 9.15
N ASP A 44 -9.25 1.39 9.28
CA ASP A 44 -8.46 0.51 10.15
C ASP A 44 -7.04 0.36 9.62
N PHE A 45 -6.89 0.15 8.32
CA PHE A 45 -5.62 0.00 7.61
C PHE A 45 -5.73 0.59 6.20
N ALA A 46 -4.62 0.64 5.46
CA ALA A 46 -4.60 1.14 4.09
C ALA A 46 -3.75 0.28 3.17
N ILE A 47 -4.09 0.28 1.88
CA ILE A 47 -3.39 -0.46 0.82
C ILE A 47 -3.13 0.47 -0.38
N GLN A 48 -1.90 0.46 -0.86
CA GLN A 48 -1.44 1.14 -2.08
C GLN A 48 -0.78 0.14 -3.03
N ASN A 49 -1.17 0.12 -4.30
CA ASN A 49 -0.50 -0.70 -5.31
C ASN A 49 0.85 -0.07 -5.70
N GLY A 50 1.90 -0.88 -5.83
CA GLY A 50 3.26 -0.41 -6.17
C GLY A 50 3.34 0.38 -7.48
N GLY A 51 2.44 0.09 -8.42
CA GLY A 51 2.34 0.72 -9.72
C GLY A 51 1.81 2.15 -9.68
N GLY A 52 1.22 2.60 -8.57
CA GLY A 52 0.87 4.01 -8.37
C GLY A 52 2.08 4.89 -8.08
N CYS A 53 3.16 4.30 -7.56
CA CYS A 53 4.43 4.98 -7.34
C CYS A 53 5.32 4.96 -8.59
N ARG A 54 6.25 5.91 -8.67
CA ARG A 54 7.11 6.04 -9.86
C ARG A 54 8.59 6.32 -9.60
N THR A 55 8.98 6.81 -8.43
CA THR A 55 10.37 7.21 -8.18
C THR A 55 10.76 7.04 -6.72
N ASP A 56 12.06 7.06 -6.45
CA ASP A 56 12.59 7.09 -5.09
C ASP A 56 12.20 8.39 -4.37
N ILE A 57 12.10 8.36 -3.04
CA ILE A 57 11.97 9.58 -2.23
C ILE A 57 13.35 9.98 -1.74
N VAL A 58 13.90 11.04 -2.32
CA VAL A 58 15.22 11.58 -1.97
C VAL A 58 15.20 12.12 -0.54
N ALA A 59 16.32 11.96 0.17
CA ALA A 59 16.47 12.53 1.51
C ALA A 59 16.35 14.06 1.47
N GLY A 60 15.64 14.63 2.44
CA GLY A 60 15.40 16.07 2.53
C GLY A 60 13.91 16.40 2.65
N SER A 61 13.56 17.65 2.37
CA SER A 61 12.16 18.09 2.41
C SER A 61 11.38 17.55 1.22
N LEU A 62 10.28 16.85 1.48
CA LEU A 62 9.35 16.41 0.43
C LEU A 62 8.55 17.62 -0.08
N SER A 63 8.87 18.08 -1.29
CA SER A 63 8.13 19.14 -1.98
C SER A 63 6.88 18.57 -2.66
N TYR A 64 5.94 19.45 -3.02
CA TYR A 64 4.76 19.05 -3.79
C TYR A 64 5.13 18.52 -5.19
N ASN A 65 6.12 19.13 -5.85
CA ASN A 65 6.62 18.62 -7.13
C ASN A 65 7.21 17.21 -6.99
N GLY A 66 8.00 16.96 -5.93
CA GLY A 66 8.51 15.63 -5.65
C GLY A 66 7.40 14.61 -5.36
N ALA A 67 6.32 15.03 -4.70
CA ALA A 67 5.15 14.17 -4.51
C ALA A 67 4.43 13.86 -5.84
N ILE A 68 4.30 14.83 -6.76
CA ILE A 68 3.74 14.60 -8.10
C ILE A 68 4.63 13.69 -8.94
N GLU A 69 5.96 13.86 -8.90
CA GLU A 69 6.88 12.96 -9.60
C GLU A 69 6.74 11.51 -9.10
N MET A 70 6.51 11.35 -7.80
CA MET A 70 6.26 10.06 -7.16
C MET A 70 4.88 9.49 -7.48
N LEU A 71 3.84 10.33 -7.50
CA LEU A 71 2.44 9.96 -7.66
C LEU A 71 1.79 10.75 -8.81
N PRO A 72 2.14 10.46 -10.10
CA PRO A 72 1.79 11.35 -11.22
C PRO A 72 0.39 11.16 -11.79
N PHE A 73 -0.38 10.18 -11.33
CA PHE A 73 -1.79 9.98 -11.72
C PHE A 73 -2.74 10.86 -10.92
N ALA A 74 -3.89 11.22 -11.47
CA ALA A 74 -4.92 11.99 -10.75
C ALA A 74 -5.84 11.07 -9.93
N ASN A 75 -5.27 10.34 -8.96
CA ASN A 75 -6.04 9.43 -8.11
C ASN A 75 -6.47 10.12 -6.80
N LEU A 76 -7.69 9.83 -6.38
CA LEU A 76 -8.23 10.29 -5.10
C LEU A 76 -8.08 9.21 -4.03
N ILE A 77 -7.89 9.62 -2.78
CA ILE A 77 -7.95 8.72 -1.63
C ILE A 77 -9.41 8.40 -1.33
N VAL A 78 -9.72 7.11 -1.21
CA VAL A 78 -11.05 6.59 -0.92
C VAL A 78 -10.99 5.54 0.19
N THR A 79 -12.12 5.28 0.84
CA THR A 79 -12.27 4.14 1.75
C THR A 79 -13.32 3.15 1.26
N LEU A 80 -13.10 1.86 1.54
CA LEU A 80 -14.02 0.75 1.26
C LEU A 80 -14.27 -0.04 2.54
N LYS A 81 -15.42 -0.72 2.64
CA LYS A 81 -15.71 -1.70 3.70
C LYS A 81 -15.63 -3.11 3.14
N MET A 82 -14.87 -3.97 3.81
CA MET A 82 -14.67 -5.38 3.42
C MET A 82 -14.61 -6.28 4.64
N THR A 83 -15.05 -7.53 4.51
CA THR A 83 -14.77 -8.55 5.51
C THR A 83 -13.28 -8.94 5.49
N GLY A 84 -12.75 -9.49 6.59
CA GLY A 84 -11.37 -9.98 6.60
C GLY A 84 -11.09 -11.03 5.52
N ALA A 85 -12.07 -11.87 5.19
CA ALA A 85 -11.97 -12.83 4.09
C ALA A 85 -11.82 -12.14 2.73
N GLN A 86 -12.60 -11.09 2.48
CA GLN A 86 -12.51 -10.29 1.25
C GLN A 86 -11.18 -9.54 1.16
N VAL A 87 -10.63 -9.09 2.30
CA VAL A 87 -9.30 -8.45 2.36
C VAL A 87 -8.21 -9.45 1.95
N LYS A 88 -8.24 -10.69 2.47
CA LYS A 88 -7.30 -11.73 1.99
C LYS A 88 -7.48 -11.99 0.50
N GLN A 89 -8.73 -12.11 0.04
CA GLN A 89 -9.03 -12.37 -1.36
C GLN A 89 -8.45 -11.30 -2.29
N VAL A 90 -8.64 -10.01 -1.99
CA VAL A 90 -8.15 -8.94 -2.87
C VAL A 90 -6.61 -8.89 -2.92
N LEU A 91 -5.94 -9.22 -1.81
CA LEU A 91 -4.48 -9.35 -1.80
C LEU A 91 -4.01 -10.47 -2.72
N ASP A 92 -4.63 -11.66 -2.62
CA ASP A 92 -4.33 -12.79 -3.50
C ASP A 92 -4.59 -12.43 -4.98
N GLU A 93 -5.71 -11.78 -5.30
CA GLU A 93 -6.06 -11.34 -6.66
C GLU A 93 -5.03 -10.36 -7.24
N ALA A 94 -4.64 -9.35 -6.46
CA ALA A 94 -3.65 -8.36 -6.86
C ALA A 94 -2.28 -9.01 -7.10
N LEU A 95 -1.84 -9.91 -6.21
CA LEU A 95 -0.57 -10.60 -6.36
C LEU A 95 -0.57 -11.58 -7.55
N ASP A 96 -1.67 -12.29 -7.77
CA ASP A 96 -1.84 -13.14 -8.96
C ASP A 96 -1.72 -12.33 -10.25
N TYR A 97 -2.35 -11.16 -10.29
CA TYR A 97 -2.22 -10.27 -11.43
C TYR A 97 -0.79 -9.72 -11.55
N GLY A 98 -0.14 -9.42 -10.44
CA GLY A 98 1.26 -8.97 -10.39
C GLY A 98 2.28 -9.95 -10.95
N LEU A 99 2.03 -11.25 -10.76
CA LEU A 99 2.91 -12.34 -11.19
C LEU A 99 2.55 -12.92 -12.57
N SER A 100 1.39 -12.56 -13.12
CA SER A 100 0.92 -13.08 -14.41
C SER A 100 1.66 -12.46 -15.60
N PRO A 101 2.01 -13.24 -16.65
CA PRO A 101 2.63 -12.69 -17.87
C PRO A 101 1.81 -11.60 -18.58
N GLY A 102 0.48 -11.65 -18.44
CA GLY A 102 -0.44 -10.65 -19.02
C GLY A 102 -0.88 -9.59 -18.01
N GLY A 103 -0.30 -9.58 -16.82
CA GLY A 103 -0.65 -8.64 -15.76
C GLY A 103 0.35 -7.51 -15.61
N SER A 104 0.41 -6.93 -14.41
CA SER A 104 1.25 -5.77 -14.11
C SER A 104 1.92 -5.94 -12.76
N SER A 105 3.26 -5.97 -12.74
CA SER A 105 4.04 -5.97 -11.49
C SER A 105 3.71 -4.80 -10.55
N GLY A 106 3.06 -3.74 -11.08
CA GLY A 106 2.53 -2.64 -10.26
C GLY A 106 1.37 -3.01 -9.34
N ALA A 107 0.80 -4.20 -9.47
CA ALA A 107 -0.32 -4.63 -8.64
C ALA A 107 0.07 -4.95 -7.20
N TYR A 108 1.35 -5.22 -6.91
CA TYR A 108 1.79 -5.64 -5.58
C TYR A 108 1.29 -4.68 -4.48
N PRO A 109 0.67 -5.19 -3.41
CA PRO A 109 0.10 -4.38 -2.34
C PRO A 109 1.16 -3.96 -1.31
N TYR A 110 1.36 -2.66 -1.14
CA TYR A 110 1.97 -2.07 0.04
C TYR A 110 0.87 -1.67 1.04
N SER A 111 1.12 -1.77 2.34
CA SER A 111 0.05 -1.57 3.32
C SER A 111 0.49 -0.95 4.64
N SER A 112 -0.41 -0.24 5.32
CA SER A 112 -0.17 0.34 6.65
C SER A 112 -1.31 -0.03 7.60
N GLY A 113 -1.00 -0.42 8.83
CA GLY A 113 -1.98 -0.99 9.77
C GLY A 113 -2.40 -2.43 9.43
N LEU A 114 -1.84 -3.00 8.38
CA LEU A 114 -1.97 -4.38 7.93
C LEU A 114 -0.55 -4.92 7.67
N ARG A 115 -0.29 -6.18 8.01
CA ARG A 115 0.95 -6.87 7.66
C ARG A 115 0.65 -8.32 7.29
N PHE A 116 1.55 -8.92 6.53
CA PHE A 116 1.42 -10.26 6.02
C PHE A 116 2.78 -10.77 5.55
N ASP A 117 2.91 -12.09 5.48
CA ASP A 117 4.02 -12.74 4.81
C ASP A 117 3.59 -13.13 3.38
N VAL A 118 4.54 -13.03 2.44
CA VAL A 118 4.31 -13.39 1.04
C VAL A 118 5.30 -14.46 0.58
N ASN A 119 4.78 -15.57 0.04
CA ASN A 119 5.57 -16.58 -0.66
C ASN A 119 5.08 -16.75 -2.10
N CYS A 120 5.82 -16.16 -3.05
CA CYS A 120 5.44 -16.19 -4.46
C CYS A 120 5.55 -17.58 -5.12
N ASN A 121 6.27 -18.52 -4.51
CA ASN A 121 6.41 -19.89 -5.00
C ASN A 121 5.18 -20.77 -4.67
N MET A 122 4.30 -20.30 -3.79
CA MET A 122 3.05 -20.99 -3.47
C MET A 122 2.04 -20.88 -4.61
N SER A 123 1.09 -21.81 -4.63
CA SER A 123 -0.05 -21.76 -5.54
C SER A 123 -0.90 -20.50 -5.32
N LYS A 124 -1.56 -20.06 -6.39
CA LYS A 124 -2.57 -19.00 -6.37
C LYS A 124 -3.56 -19.19 -5.22
N GLY A 125 -3.83 -18.13 -4.45
CA GLY A 125 -4.71 -18.15 -3.27
C GLY A 125 -4.04 -18.59 -1.96
N SER A 126 -2.80 -19.10 -2.00
CA SER A 126 -2.04 -19.57 -0.84
C SER A 126 -0.71 -18.82 -0.65
N ARG A 127 -0.54 -17.67 -1.32
CA ARG A 127 0.71 -16.91 -1.28
C ARG A 127 0.83 -16.00 -0.06
N PHE A 128 -0.29 -15.62 0.53
CA PHE A 128 -0.34 -14.81 1.74
C PHE A 128 -0.58 -15.65 2.99
N SER A 129 0.22 -15.41 4.03
CA SER A 129 0.09 -16.00 5.37
C SER A 129 0.30 -14.95 6.46
N ASN A 130 -0.03 -15.29 7.71
CA ASN A 130 0.17 -14.42 8.88
C ASN A 130 -0.41 -13.00 8.69
N LEU A 131 -1.62 -12.93 8.12
CA LEU A 131 -2.33 -11.65 7.96
C LEU A 131 -2.76 -11.13 9.33
N GLU A 132 -2.19 -10.00 9.71
CA GLU A 132 -2.47 -9.34 10.97
C GLU A 132 -2.82 -7.87 10.75
N VAL A 133 -3.76 -7.39 11.56
CA VAL A 133 -4.23 -6.02 11.57
C VAL A 133 -3.85 -5.36 12.89
N ASN A 134 -3.40 -4.11 12.82
CA ASN A 134 -3.26 -3.20 13.94
C ASN A 134 -3.96 -1.89 13.55
N SER A 135 -5.24 -1.81 13.88
CA SER A 135 -6.09 -0.69 13.46
C SER A 135 -5.48 0.64 13.90
N ARG A 136 -5.30 1.56 12.96
CA ARG A 136 -4.69 2.88 13.17
C ARG A 136 -3.27 2.85 13.74
N LEU A 137 -2.61 1.70 13.78
CA LEU A 137 -1.35 1.49 14.52
C LEU A 137 -1.48 1.89 16.01
N SER A 138 -2.66 1.71 16.59
CA SER A 138 -3.00 2.20 17.94
C SER A 138 -2.94 1.12 19.03
N GLY A 139 -2.70 -0.14 18.66
CA GLY A 139 -2.67 -1.26 19.60
C GLY A 139 -1.65 -2.33 19.22
N THR A 140 -1.98 -3.58 19.50
CA THR A 140 -1.17 -4.74 19.14
C THR A 140 -1.61 -5.34 17.82
N TRP A 141 -0.67 -5.97 17.11
CA TRP A 141 -1.00 -6.79 15.95
C TRP A 141 -1.84 -7.99 16.37
N THR A 142 -2.91 -8.24 15.63
CA THR A 142 -3.81 -9.39 15.84
C THR A 142 -4.17 -10.02 14.51
N ALA A 143 -4.32 -11.34 14.48
CA ALA A 143 -4.78 -12.04 13.28
C ALA A 143 -6.08 -11.44 12.75
N ILE A 144 -6.17 -11.28 11.43
CA ILE A 144 -7.37 -10.75 10.80
C ILE A 144 -8.55 -11.73 11.01
N ASP A 145 -9.63 -11.24 11.62
CA ASP A 145 -10.88 -12.00 11.72
C ASP A 145 -11.57 -12.04 10.34
N PRO A 146 -11.81 -13.23 9.75
CA PRO A 146 -12.36 -13.35 8.40
C PRO A 146 -13.81 -12.86 8.26
N VAL A 147 -14.57 -12.81 9.35
CA VAL A 147 -16.00 -12.42 9.36
C VAL A 147 -16.18 -10.95 9.73
N LYS A 148 -15.27 -10.38 10.52
CA LYS A 148 -15.31 -8.96 10.89
C LYS A 148 -15.21 -8.06 9.66
N ASN A 149 -15.99 -6.98 9.67
CA ASN A 149 -15.89 -5.90 8.68
C ASN A 149 -14.81 -4.90 9.10
N TYR A 150 -14.00 -4.48 8.13
CA TYR A 150 -12.96 -3.48 8.26
C TYR A 150 -13.19 -2.35 7.27
N THR A 151 -12.81 -1.14 7.65
CA THR A 151 -12.71 -0.01 6.72
C THR A 151 -11.26 0.09 6.26
N LEU A 152 -11.01 0.08 4.96
CA LEU A 152 -9.67 0.20 4.39
C LEU A 152 -9.53 1.46 3.54
N GLY A 153 -8.41 2.16 3.65
CA GLY A 153 -8.04 3.25 2.75
C GLY A 153 -7.30 2.75 1.52
N THR A 154 -7.62 3.26 0.33
CA THR A 154 -6.90 2.97 -0.90
C THR A 154 -7.04 4.12 -1.90
N ASN A 155 -6.57 3.95 -3.14
CA ASN A 155 -6.74 4.94 -4.21
C ASN A 155 -7.93 4.60 -5.12
N SER A 156 -8.49 5.61 -5.79
CA SER A 156 -9.66 5.45 -6.65
C SER A 156 -9.46 4.47 -7.82
N TYR A 157 -8.23 4.26 -8.29
CA TYR A 157 -7.91 3.36 -9.39
C TYR A 157 -8.03 1.89 -8.98
N THR A 158 -7.37 1.49 -7.90
CA THR A 158 -7.51 0.12 -7.35
C THR A 158 -8.93 -0.10 -6.85
N ALA A 159 -9.54 0.91 -6.21
CA ALA A 159 -10.93 0.82 -5.76
C ALA A 159 -11.89 0.45 -6.91
N ALA A 160 -11.64 0.95 -8.13
CA ALA A 160 -12.41 0.60 -9.32
C ALA A 160 -12.09 -0.79 -9.92
N GLY A 161 -11.33 -1.63 -9.20
CA GLY A 161 -10.98 -2.99 -9.60
C GLY A 161 -9.80 -3.12 -10.55
N LYS A 162 -9.04 -2.03 -10.76
CA LYS A 162 -7.86 -2.04 -11.64
C LYS A 162 -6.66 -2.71 -10.95
N ASP A 163 -5.62 -3.02 -11.72
CA ASP A 163 -4.43 -3.76 -11.25
C ASP A 163 -4.77 -5.11 -10.56
N GLY A 164 -5.86 -5.75 -10.97
CA GLY A 164 -6.26 -7.06 -10.42
C GLY A 164 -7.00 -6.99 -9.09
N TYR A 165 -7.31 -5.81 -8.55
CA TYR A 165 -8.07 -5.65 -7.30
C TYR A 165 -9.58 -5.88 -7.48
N VAL A 166 -9.97 -6.95 -8.18
CA VAL A 166 -11.36 -7.18 -8.66
C VAL A 166 -12.37 -7.12 -7.52
N SER A 167 -12.03 -7.68 -6.35
CA SER A 167 -12.89 -7.65 -5.16
C SER A 167 -13.17 -6.23 -4.64
N PHE A 168 -12.31 -5.24 -4.86
CA PHE A 168 -12.63 -3.84 -4.54
C PHE A 168 -13.81 -3.30 -5.36
N ALA A 169 -13.91 -3.68 -6.64
CA ALA A 169 -15.05 -3.27 -7.48
C ALA A 169 -16.38 -3.91 -7.04
N SER A 170 -16.34 -4.99 -6.26
CA SER A 170 -17.55 -5.64 -5.72
C SER A 170 -18.18 -4.91 -4.53
N VAL A 171 -17.41 -4.03 -3.86
CA VAL A 171 -17.84 -3.34 -2.61
C VAL A 171 -18.06 -1.84 -2.78
N GLN A 172 -18.29 -1.38 -4.02
CA GLN A 172 -18.45 0.04 -4.37
C GLN A 172 -19.59 0.75 -3.63
N ALA A 173 -20.63 0.02 -3.22
CA ALA A 173 -21.72 0.60 -2.42
C ALA A 173 -21.25 1.17 -1.07
N SER A 174 -20.10 0.74 -0.57
CA SER A 174 -19.48 1.24 0.66
C SER A 174 -18.44 2.34 0.45
N LEU A 175 -18.16 2.69 -0.82
CA LEU A 175 -17.10 3.62 -1.16
C LEU A 175 -17.40 5.01 -0.62
N VAL A 176 -16.43 5.57 0.10
CA VAL A 176 -16.42 6.99 0.47
C VAL A 176 -15.21 7.63 -0.18
N ASN A 177 -15.45 8.64 -1.01
CA ASN A 177 -14.39 9.44 -1.62
C ASN A 177 -14.05 10.61 -0.70
N LEU A 178 -12.78 10.73 -0.29
CA LEU A 178 -12.35 11.78 0.63
C LEU A 178 -12.08 13.12 -0.08
N GLN A 179 -12.18 13.15 -1.42
CA GLN A 179 -11.91 14.31 -2.28
C GLN A 179 -10.49 14.89 -2.11
N ILE A 180 -9.54 14.04 -1.71
CA ILE A 180 -8.15 14.39 -1.52
C ILE A 180 -7.33 13.66 -2.58
N ASP A 181 -6.56 14.42 -3.35
CA ASP A 181 -5.56 13.85 -4.25
C ASP A 181 -4.49 13.13 -3.42
N TYR A 182 -4.11 11.93 -3.85
CA TYR A 182 -3.16 11.10 -3.12
C TYR A 182 -1.72 11.69 -3.00
N ALA A 183 -1.28 12.59 -3.89
CA ALA A 183 0.00 13.29 -3.78
C ALA A 183 -0.10 14.43 -2.76
N GLU A 184 -1.23 15.16 -2.76
CA GLU A 184 -1.55 16.10 -1.68
C GLU A 184 -1.64 15.40 -0.32
N GLY A 185 -2.25 14.21 -0.28
CA GLY A 185 -2.33 13.37 0.92
C GLY A 185 -0.95 12.97 1.44
N LEU A 186 -0.02 12.59 0.56
CA LEU A 186 1.36 12.30 0.91
C LEU A 186 2.08 13.52 1.51
N VAL A 187 1.97 14.69 0.88
CA VAL A 187 2.58 15.93 1.40
C VAL A 187 1.98 16.33 2.75
N THR A 188 0.67 16.20 2.90
CA THR A 188 -0.03 16.49 4.16
C THR A 188 0.46 15.57 5.28
N TYR A 189 0.60 14.28 5.00
CA TYR A 189 1.17 13.33 5.94
C TYR A 189 2.62 13.68 6.29
N ALA A 190 3.47 13.92 5.30
CA ALA A 190 4.88 14.24 5.50
C ALA A 190 5.08 15.48 6.39
N LYS A 191 4.28 16.53 6.17
CA LYS A 191 4.27 17.73 7.02
C LYS A 191 3.85 17.44 8.45
N ALA A 192 2.91 16.52 8.65
CA ALA A 192 2.38 16.19 9.97
C ALA A 192 3.36 15.37 10.82
N VAL A 193 4.11 14.45 10.20
CA VAL A 193 5.07 13.58 10.92
C VAL A 193 6.48 14.17 11.03
N GLY A 194 6.81 15.15 10.18
CA GLY A 194 8.14 15.76 10.14
C GLY A 194 9.17 14.84 9.49
N THR A 195 9.51 13.75 10.18
CA THR A 195 10.43 12.71 9.69
C THR A 195 9.64 11.52 9.16
N CYS A 196 9.70 11.28 7.85
CA CYS A 196 8.91 10.25 7.16
C CYS A 196 9.46 8.83 7.31
N TRP A 197 10.62 8.63 7.93
CA TRP A 197 11.22 7.31 8.12
C TRP A 197 12.19 7.28 9.29
N ASP A 198 12.00 6.32 10.19
CA ASP A 198 12.89 6.00 11.30
C ASP A 198 13.28 4.50 11.20
N SER A 199 14.50 4.16 11.64
CA SER A 199 15.09 2.81 11.53
C SER A 199 14.26 1.69 12.15
N ASP A 200 13.31 2.02 13.01
CA ASP A 200 12.38 1.07 13.65
C ASP A 200 11.34 0.49 12.67
N TYR A 201 11.17 1.06 11.47
CA TYR A 201 10.29 0.50 10.43
C TYR A 201 10.94 -0.61 9.59
N SER A 202 12.17 -1.00 9.90
CA SER A 202 12.91 -2.06 9.21
C SER A 202 12.35 -3.48 9.43
N SER A 203 11.37 -3.65 10.32
CA SER A 203 10.75 -4.95 10.62
C SER A 203 9.47 -5.27 9.85
N PHE A 204 9.08 -4.44 8.86
CA PHE A 204 7.76 -4.52 8.22
C PHE A 204 7.80 -4.84 6.71
N VAL A 205 8.91 -5.43 6.22
CA VAL A 205 9.05 -5.95 4.85
C VAL A 205 9.51 -7.39 4.86
#